data_AF-A0A7K2N000-F1
#
_entry.id   AF-A0A7K2N000-F1
#
_cell.length_a   1.000
_cell.length_b   1.000
_cell.length_c   1.000
_cell.angle_alpha   90.00
_cell.angle_beta   90.00
_cell.angle_gamma   90.00
#
_symmetry.space_group_name_H-M   'P 1'
#
loop_
_entity.id
_entity.type
_entity.pdbx_description
1 polymer ?
#
loop_
_entity_poly.entity_id
_entity_poly.type
_entity_poly.pdbx_seq_one_letter_code
_entity_poly.pdbx_strand_id
1 'polypeptide(L)'
;ESTYAPGASANGWDHPVSWCRDYDGGRSFYTGMGGTVSSYDETDFRSHLRGALMWTTRLSQADCKATINANYKAERLTEPNQPGQNDQIGEPHGLVTAPDGRVLYIGRGGADSSQPVVTDWNDPDVGKGKGQVHVWDPKTDKVTLAGELTVFGNKGGGDELTKVEEGLLGIELDPQFEENGWVYLHYTPHSGIDRDTHMAERRVSRFTLDLATNKLDLGSEKVLLKWPVQIHSCCHAGGGMAWDSKGNLYIATGDNNSSGFSDGYSGNNPEPNFKGVSFADARRTAGNTNNLNGKILRIHPEPDGTYTLPEGNLFTGKETAEGG
;
A
#
# COMPACT_ATOMS: atom_id res chain seq x y z
N GLU A 1 28.40 -18.34 -1.95
CA GLU A 1 29.43 -17.65 -1.14
C GLU A 1 28.96 -17.63 0.31
N SER A 2 29.70 -18.24 1.24
CA SER A 2 29.28 -18.42 2.65
C SER A 2 30.04 -17.52 3.63
N THR A 3 30.85 -16.60 3.10
CA THR A 3 31.79 -15.76 3.86
C THR A 3 31.38 -14.29 3.89
N TYR A 4 30.29 -13.93 3.21
CA TYR A 4 29.82 -12.56 3.15
C TYR A 4 29.05 -12.19 4.43
N ALA A 5 29.64 -11.30 5.25
CA ALA A 5 29.06 -10.79 6.49
C ALA A 5 28.85 -9.27 6.34
N PRO A 6 27.67 -8.84 5.89
CA PRO A 6 27.55 -7.50 5.32
C PRO A 6 27.21 -6.38 6.34
N GLY A 7 27.15 -6.72 7.63
CA GLY A 7 26.88 -5.78 8.72
C GLY A 7 25.42 -5.31 8.79
N ALA A 8 25.11 -4.47 9.78
CA ALA A 8 23.74 -4.02 10.10
C ALA A 8 23.12 -3.04 9.08
N SER A 9 23.86 -2.66 8.04
CA SER A 9 23.42 -1.77 6.95
C SER A 9 23.93 -2.25 5.59
N ALA A 10 24.17 -3.56 5.50
CA ALA A 10 24.47 -4.29 4.28
C ALA A 10 23.72 -3.74 3.06
N ASN A 11 24.47 -3.11 2.14
CA ASN A 11 24.05 -2.45 0.91
C ASN A 11 23.55 -0.98 1.02
N GLY A 12 23.33 -0.37 2.19
CA GLY A 12 22.79 1.01 2.33
C GLY A 12 21.24 1.15 2.31
N TRP A 13 20.71 2.31 1.90
CA TRP A 13 19.27 2.52 1.61
C TRP A 13 18.98 2.52 0.10
N ASP A 14 20.03 2.62 -0.70
CA ASP A 14 20.02 2.57 -2.15
C ASP A 14 20.66 1.24 -2.58
N HIS A 15 19.87 0.37 -3.20
CA HIS A 15 20.27 -0.97 -3.62
C HIS A 15 19.89 -1.19 -5.09
N PRO A 16 20.62 -0.60 -6.03
CA PRO A 16 20.28 -0.71 -7.44
C PRO A 16 20.38 -2.17 -7.90
N VAL A 17 19.28 -2.70 -8.45
CA VAL A 17 19.26 -4.06 -9.04
C VAL A 17 20.07 -4.15 -10.34
N SER A 18 20.35 -3.02 -10.98
CA SER A 18 21.26 -2.92 -12.13
C SER A 18 22.03 -1.60 -12.07
N TRP A 19 23.32 -1.62 -12.44
CA TRP A 19 24.13 -0.40 -12.54
C TRP A 19 25.12 -0.47 -13.69
N CYS A 20 25.54 0.70 -14.16
CA CYS A 20 26.60 0.84 -15.14
C CYS A 20 27.59 1.93 -14.74
N ARG A 21 28.84 1.80 -15.17
CA ARG A 21 29.91 2.74 -14.84
C ARG A 21 31.02 2.73 -15.88
N ASP A 22 31.48 3.90 -16.31
CA ASP A 22 32.76 4.05 -16.98
C ASP A 22 33.89 3.99 -15.94
N TYR A 23 34.91 3.16 -16.16
CA TYR A 23 36.08 3.02 -15.28
C TYR A 23 37.34 2.75 -16.10
N ASP A 24 38.35 3.60 -15.94
CA ASP A 24 39.66 3.50 -16.60
C ASP A 24 39.60 3.26 -18.13
N GLY A 25 38.76 4.02 -18.82
CA GLY A 25 38.53 3.88 -20.27
C GLY A 25 37.68 2.68 -20.69
N GLY A 26 37.28 1.81 -19.75
CA GLY A 26 36.33 0.72 -19.94
C GLY A 26 34.90 1.06 -19.53
N ARG A 27 33.97 0.18 -19.89
CA ARG A 27 32.55 0.24 -19.51
C ARG A 27 32.17 -1.04 -18.76
N SER A 28 31.66 -0.90 -17.55
CA SER A 28 31.21 -2.01 -16.72
C SER A 28 29.71 -1.91 -16.49
N PHE A 29 29.00 -3.01 -16.69
CA PHE A 29 27.58 -3.14 -16.39
C PHE A 29 27.39 -4.35 -15.47
N TYR A 30 26.47 -4.23 -14.51
CA TYR A 30 26.04 -5.31 -13.63
C TYR A 30 24.52 -5.30 -13.52
N THR A 31 23.94 -6.49 -13.40
CA THR A 31 22.53 -6.66 -13.02
C THR A 31 22.39 -7.87 -12.10
N GLY A 32 21.58 -7.73 -11.04
CA GLY A 32 21.11 -8.82 -10.19
C GLY A 32 19.79 -9.43 -10.65
N MET A 33 19.26 -8.99 -11.80
CA MET A 33 18.11 -9.63 -12.45
C MET A 33 18.50 -10.98 -13.07
N GLY A 34 17.52 -11.77 -13.52
CA GLY A 34 17.80 -13.06 -14.18
C GLY A 34 18.14 -14.20 -13.22
N GLY A 35 17.58 -14.15 -12.01
CA GLY A 35 17.82 -15.17 -10.96
C GLY A 35 17.28 -16.57 -11.29
N THR A 36 16.48 -16.72 -12.36
CA THR A 36 15.97 -18.00 -12.84
C THR A 36 16.22 -18.15 -14.34
N VAL A 37 16.19 -19.39 -14.84
CA VAL A 37 16.32 -19.68 -16.28
C VAL A 37 15.17 -19.03 -17.06
N SER A 38 13.94 -19.06 -16.53
CA SER A 38 12.76 -18.51 -17.20
C SER A 38 12.85 -17.00 -17.41
N SER A 39 13.59 -16.26 -16.57
CA SER A 39 13.75 -14.82 -16.78
C SER A 39 14.42 -14.49 -18.11
N TYR A 40 15.26 -15.36 -18.66
CA TYR A 40 15.89 -15.14 -19.96
C TYR A 40 14.94 -15.31 -21.15
N ASP A 41 13.73 -15.84 -20.93
CA ASP A 41 12.66 -15.87 -21.93
C ASP A 41 11.86 -14.55 -21.96
N GLU A 42 11.90 -13.76 -20.89
CA GLU A 42 11.18 -12.49 -20.79
C GLU A 42 11.71 -11.48 -21.83
N THR A 43 10.79 -10.88 -22.59
CA THR A 43 11.15 -9.90 -23.64
C THR A 43 11.84 -8.68 -23.05
N ASP A 44 11.36 -8.17 -21.92
CA ASP A 44 11.89 -6.97 -21.28
C ASP A 44 13.29 -7.21 -20.70
N PHE A 45 13.51 -8.37 -20.09
CA PHE A 45 14.84 -8.72 -19.58
C PHE A 45 15.86 -8.89 -20.72
N ARG A 46 15.48 -9.54 -21.82
CA ARG A 46 16.33 -9.62 -23.02
C ARG A 46 16.60 -8.26 -23.63
N SER A 47 15.63 -7.35 -23.61
CA SER A 47 15.79 -5.96 -24.05
C SER A 47 16.81 -5.22 -23.17
N HIS A 48 16.71 -5.36 -21.85
CA HIS A 48 17.66 -4.80 -20.87
C HIS A 48 19.09 -5.29 -21.10
N LEU A 49 19.28 -6.61 -21.23
CA LEU A 49 20.59 -7.20 -21.51
C LEU A 49 21.17 -6.76 -22.86
N ARG A 50 20.33 -6.66 -23.90
CA ARG A 50 20.75 -6.13 -25.20
C ARG A 50 21.22 -4.68 -25.07
N GLY A 51 20.49 -3.84 -24.32
CA GLY A 51 20.90 -2.46 -24.04
C GLY A 51 22.25 -2.39 -23.33
N ALA A 52 22.46 -3.23 -22.33
CA ALA A 52 23.73 -3.33 -21.60
C ALA A 52 24.90 -3.74 -22.50
N LEU A 53 24.71 -4.73 -23.38
CA LEU A 53 25.73 -5.14 -24.36
C LEU A 53 26.06 -4.01 -25.33
N MET A 54 25.04 -3.40 -25.94
CA MET A 54 25.23 -2.28 -26.87
C MET A 54 25.98 -1.12 -26.20
N TRP A 55 25.68 -0.83 -24.93
CA TRP A 55 26.36 0.22 -24.20
C TRP A 55 27.81 -0.17 -23.87
N THR A 56 28.05 -1.36 -23.31
CA THR A 56 29.41 -1.83 -22.98
C THR A 56 30.32 -1.91 -24.20
N THR A 57 29.78 -2.25 -25.38
CA THR A 57 30.52 -2.26 -26.65
C THR A 57 30.55 -0.91 -27.39
N ARG A 58 30.11 0.18 -26.75
CA ARG A 58 30.12 1.54 -27.32
C ARG A 58 29.26 1.74 -28.57
N LEU A 59 28.30 0.85 -28.81
CA LEU A 59 27.32 0.96 -29.89
C LEU A 59 26.11 1.84 -29.50
N SER A 60 25.92 2.09 -28.20
CA SER A 60 24.91 3.02 -27.69
C SER A 60 25.45 3.91 -26.56
N GLN A 61 24.72 5.01 -26.31
CA GLN A 61 24.83 5.79 -25.08
C GLN A 61 23.87 5.22 -24.03
N ALA A 62 24.21 5.37 -22.75
CA ALA A 62 23.34 5.07 -21.63
C ALA A 62 23.54 6.11 -20.54
N ASP A 63 22.48 6.37 -19.76
CA ASP A 63 22.53 7.30 -18.64
C ASP A 63 22.91 6.56 -17.35
N CYS A 64 24.20 6.31 -17.17
CA CYS A 64 24.76 5.65 -15.98
C CYS A 64 24.79 6.53 -14.73
N LYS A 65 23.92 7.55 -14.70
CA LYS A 65 23.83 8.54 -13.64
C LYS A 65 22.65 8.32 -12.70
N ALA A 66 21.82 7.32 -12.98
CA ALA A 66 20.58 7.10 -12.25
C ALA A 66 20.78 6.80 -10.76
N THR A 67 21.96 6.32 -10.37
CA THR A 67 22.35 6.08 -8.96
C THR A 67 23.24 7.18 -8.38
N ILE A 68 23.50 8.25 -9.15
CA ILE A 68 24.28 9.38 -8.69
C ILE A 68 23.29 10.44 -8.21
N ASN A 69 22.98 10.43 -6.92
CA ASN A 69 22.02 11.33 -6.27
C ASN A 69 22.26 12.82 -6.59
N ALA A 70 23.51 13.23 -6.83
CA ALA A 70 23.83 14.61 -7.21
C ALA A 70 23.25 15.05 -8.56
N ASN A 71 22.77 14.12 -9.41
CA ASN A 71 22.06 14.45 -10.65
C ASN A 71 20.55 14.66 -10.44
N TYR A 72 20.04 14.41 -9.23
CA TYR A 72 18.65 14.60 -8.87
C TYR A 72 18.52 15.84 -7.98
N LYS A 73 17.46 16.61 -8.20
CA LYS A 73 17.00 17.65 -7.27
C LYS A 73 15.83 17.08 -6.50
N ALA A 74 15.95 16.96 -5.18
CA ALA A 74 14.82 16.70 -4.30
C ALA A 74 14.20 18.05 -3.93
N GLU A 75 12.92 18.23 -4.22
CA GLU A 75 12.16 19.41 -3.87
C GLU A 75 10.99 19.00 -3.00
N ARG A 76 10.86 19.67 -1.85
CA ARG A 76 9.75 19.44 -0.93
C ARG A 76 8.55 20.21 -1.47
N LEU A 77 7.48 19.47 -1.80
CA LEU A 77 6.25 20.04 -2.35
C LEU A 77 5.34 20.64 -1.28
N THR A 78 5.52 20.25 -0.02
CA THR A 78 4.61 20.60 1.09
C THR A 78 5.36 21.08 2.33
N GLU A 79 4.75 21.98 3.07
CA GLU A 79 5.25 22.34 4.40
C GLU A 79 5.14 21.14 5.38
N PRO A 80 5.90 21.11 6.48
CA PRO A 80 5.66 20.16 7.55
C PRO A 80 4.30 20.43 8.24
N ASN A 81 3.68 19.39 8.81
CA ASN A 81 2.53 19.58 9.69
C ASN A 81 2.87 20.52 10.84
N GLN A 82 1.95 21.40 11.19
CA GLN A 82 2.00 22.11 12.46
C GLN A 82 1.72 21.13 13.61
N PRO A 83 2.38 21.30 14.77
CA PRO A 83 2.10 20.49 15.95
C PRO A 83 0.61 20.47 16.30
N GLY A 84 0.04 19.27 16.40
CA GLY A 84 -1.35 18.97 16.72
C GLY A 84 -2.34 19.09 15.57
N GLN A 85 -1.92 19.45 14.36
CA GLN A 85 -2.87 19.84 13.29
C GLN A 85 -2.93 18.87 12.10
N ASN A 86 -1.89 18.07 11.84
CA ASN A 86 -1.86 17.12 10.71
C ASN A 86 -2.29 17.78 9.36
N ASP A 87 -1.98 19.07 9.19
CA ASP A 87 -2.63 19.97 8.23
C ASP A 87 -1.98 20.02 6.84
N GLN A 88 -0.79 19.44 6.69
CA GLN A 88 -0.04 19.44 5.43
C GLN A 88 0.09 18.04 4.86
N ILE A 89 0.59 17.08 5.65
CA ILE A 89 0.94 15.73 5.22
C ILE A 89 0.21 14.62 6.00
N GLY A 90 -0.49 14.96 7.10
CA GLY A 90 -1.07 13.96 8.00
C GLY A 90 -0.01 13.01 8.59
N GLU A 91 -0.39 11.76 8.86
CA GLU A 91 0.57 10.66 9.07
C GLU A 91 0.85 9.99 7.70
N PRO A 92 1.88 10.43 6.96
CA PRO A 92 2.00 10.11 5.53
C PRO A 92 2.09 8.61 5.26
N HIS A 93 1.32 8.12 4.29
CA HIS A 93 1.28 6.70 3.96
C HIS A 93 1.32 6.41 2.46
N GLY A 94 0.22 6.66 1.74
CA GLY A 94 0.10 6.42 0.30
C GLY A 94 -0.02 7.71 -0.51
N LEU A 95 0.34 7.65 -1.79
CA LEU A 95 0.18 8.75 -2.74
C LEU A 95 -0.08 8.24 -4.15
N VAL A 96 -0.68 9.09 -4.97
CA VAL A 96 -0.95 8.87 -6.40
C VAL A 96 -0.90 10.19 -7.15
N THR A 97 -0.43 10.16 -8.39
CA THR A 97 -0.33 11.33 -9.26
C THR A 97 -1.43 11.30 -10.32
N ALA A 98 -2.21 12.37 -10.43
CA ALA A 98 -3.17 12.56 -11.52
C ALA A 98 -2.45 12.92 -12.83
N PRO A 99 -3.05 12.68 -14.01
CA PRO A 99 -2.44 13.02 -15.30
C PRO A 99 -2.11 14.52 -15.46
N ASP A 100 -2.93 15.41 -14.89
CA ASP A 100 -2.67 16.86 -14.84
C ASP A 100 -1.55 17.28 -13.87
N GLY A 101 -0.91 16.34 -13.20
CA GLY A 101 0.21 16.56 -12.28
C GLY A 101 -0.18 16.85 -10.84
N ARG A 102 -1.48 16.92 -10.49
CA ARG A 102 -1.89 16.96 -9.07
C ARG A 102 -1.39 15.71 -8.35
N VAL A 103 -0.95 15.89 -7.11
CA VAL A 103 -0.53 14.77 -6.24
C VAL A 103 -1.54 14.62 -5.13
N LEU A 104 -2.20 13.47 -5.07
CA LEU A 104 -3.09 13.10 -4.00
C LEU A 104 -2.37 12.17 -3.04
N TYR A 105 -2.46 12.43 -1.74
CA TYR A 105 -1.81 11.60 -0.73
C TYR A 105 -2.63 11.50 0.53
N ILE A 106 -2.41 10.42 1.27
CA ILE A 106 -3.20 10.03 2.41
C ILE A 106 -2.40 10.06 3.71
N GLY A 107 -3.05 10.53 4.77
CA GLY A 107 -2.64 10.36 6.15
C GLY A 107 -3.33 9.13 6.73
N ARG A 108 -2.58 8.19 7.32
CA ARG A 108 -3.11 6.89 7.78
C ARG A 108 -4.15 7.02 8.88
N GLY A 109 -3.97 7.91 9.85
CA GLY A 109 -4.96 8.12 10.91
C GLY A 109 -4.39 8.51 12.27
N GLY A 110 -3.09 8.30 12.46
CA GLY A 110 -2.36 8.68 13.66
C GLY A 110 -2.24 10.18 13.81
N ALA A 111 -2.26 10.60 15.06
CA ALA A 111 -1.86 11.95 15.43
C ALA A 111 -0.34 12.00 15.66
N ASP A 112 0.22 13.20 15.72
CA ASP A 112 1.60 13.34 16.16
C ASP A 112 1.80 12.88 17.61
N SER A 113 3.07 12.72 18.01
CA SER A 113 3.43 12.21 19.34
C SER A 113 3.03 13.13 20.50
N SER A 114 2.53 14.34 20.25
CA SER A 114 2.04 15.24 21.30
C SER A 114 0.61 14.89 21.73
N GLN A 115 -0.13 14.16 20.90
CA GLN A 115 -1.51 13.79 21.18
C GLN A 115 -1.59 12.44 21.91
N PRO A 116 -2.50 12.29 22.88
CA PRO A 116 -2.69 11.03 23.57
C PRO A 116 -3.24 9.97 22.61
N VAL A 117 -2.85 8.71 22.87
CA VAL A 117 -3.35 7.53 22.17
C VAL A 117 -4.27 6.77 23.12
N VAL A 118 -5.47 6.42 22.65
CA VAL A 118 -6.42 5.61 23.42
C VAL A 118 -6.23 4.14 23.08
N THR A 119 -5.73 3.37 24.06
CA THR A 119 -5.46 1.93 23.91
C THR A 119 -6.39 1.03 24.73
N ASP A 120 -7.22 1.60 25.61
CA ASP A 120 -8.19 0.84 26.41
C ASP A 120 -9.41 0.48 25.57
N TRP A 121 -9.66 -0.82 25.39
CA TRP A 121 -10.80 -1.34 24.63
C TRP A 121 -12.18 -1.02 25.24
N ASN A 122 -12.24 -0.67 26.52
CA ASN A 122 -13.48 -0.20 27.15
C ASN A 122 -13.86 1.22 26.71
N ASP A 123 -12.88 2.01 26.24
CA ASP A 123 -13.10 3.35 25.74
C ASP A 123 -13.73 3.29 24.34
N PRO A 124 -14.83 4.02 24.06
CA PRO A 124 -15.41 4.09 22.72
C PRO A 124 -14.47 4.68 21.67
N ASP A 125 -13.51 5.51 22.07
CA ASP A 125 -12.56 6.16 21.17
C ASP A 125 -11.24 5.37 20.97
N VAL A 126 -11.18 4.11 21.42
CA VAL A 126 -10.03 3.23 21.17
C VAL A 126 -9.66 3.19 19.69
N GLY A 127 -8.38 3.46 19.40
CA GLY A 127 -7.84 3.46 18.03
C GLY A 127 -8.39 4.54 17.10
N LYS A 128 -9.24 5.45 17.57
CA LYS A 128 -9.91 6.46 16.74
C LYS A 128 -8.90 7.46 16.17
N GLY A 129 -8.86 7.54 14.85
CA GLY A 129 -7.94 8.37 14.09
C GLY A 129 -8.63 9.15 12.97
N LYS A 130 -7.85 10.03 12.35
CA LYS A 130 -8.27 10.92 11.25
C LYS A 130 -7.54 10.55 9.96
N GLY A 131 -8.18 9.73 9.13
CA GLY A 131 -7.66 9.35 7.82
C GLY A 131 -7.86 10.49 6.83
N GLN A 132 -6.80 11.22 6.49
CA GLN A 132 -6.92 12.46 5.71
C GLN A 132 -6.53 12.23 4.26
N VAL A 133 -7.21 12.90 3.33
CA VAL A 133 -6.82 12.99 1.92
C VAL A 133 -6.41 14.43 1.64
N HIS A 134 -5.23 14.62 1.09
CA HIS A 134 -4.72 15.92 0.69
C HIS A 134 -4.44 15.93 -0.81
N VAL A 135 -4.56 17.12 -1.41
CA VAL A 135 -4.26 17.37 -2.82
C VAL A 135 -3.23 18.49 -2.88
N TRP A 136 -2.06 18.22 -3.44
CA TRP A 136 -1.11 19.26 -3.84
C TRP A 136 -1.33 19.62 -5.32
N ASP A 137 -1.44 20.91 -5.60
CA ASP A 137 -1.69 21.44 -6.95
C ASP A 137 -0.43 22.13 -7.53
N PRO A 138 0.19 21.57 -8.59
CA PRO A 138 1.38 22.16 -9.22
C PRO A 138 1.15 23.53 -9.86
N LYS A 139 -0.10 23.92 -10.12
CA LYS A 139 -0.41 25.24 -10.72
C LYS A 139 -0.34 26.37 -9.69
N THR A 140 -0.53 26.03 -8.41
CA THR A 140 -0.63 27.03 -7.33
C THR A 140 0.39 26.82 -6.22
N ASP A 141 1.13 25.70 -6.23
CA ASP A 141 2.04 25.25 -5.18
C ASP A 141 1.36 25.16 -3.80
N LYS A 142 0.06 24.83 -3.78
CA LYS A 142 -0.74 24.76 -2.54
C LYS A 142 -1.25 23.36 -2.26
N VAL A 143 -1.30 23.06 -0.96
CA VAL A 143 -1.98 21.89 -0.41
C VAL A 143 -3.42 22.24 -0.04
N THR A 144 -4.35 21.37 -0.42
CA THR A 144 -5.74 21.38 0.03
C THR A 144 -6.00 20.10 0.82
N LEU A 145 -6.46 20.21 2.07
CA LEU A 145 -7.12 19.10 2.76
C LEU A 145 -8.43 18.80 2.01
N ALA A 146 -8.47 17.72 1.25
CA ALA A 146 -9.60 17.34 0.42
C ALA A 146 -10.74 16.73 1.25
N GLY A 147 -10.41 15.90 2.23
CA GLY A 147 -11.39 15.27 3.11
C GLY A 147 -10.74 14.54 4.29
N GLU A 148 -11.55 14.19 5.29
CA GLU A 148 -11.13 13.46 6.49
C GLU A 148 -12.15 12.37 6.81
N LEU A 149 -11.69 11.13 6.93
CA LEU A 149 -12.47 9.95 7.34
C LEU A 149 -12.16 9.61 8.79
N THR A 150 -13.17 9.25 9.57
CA THR A 150 -12.95 8.68 10.91
C THR A 150 -12.57 7.20 10.78
N VAL A 151 -11.33 6.87 11.09
CA VAL A 151 -10.74 5.53 10.86
C VAL A 151 -10.27 4.90 12.17
N PHE A 152 -10.17 3.58 12.20
CA PHE A 152 -9.43 2.86 13.24
C PHE A 152 -7.97 2.78 12.80
N GLY A 153 -7.09 3.55 13.44
CA GLY A 153 -5.66 3.60 13.09
C GLY A 153 -4.75 4.26 14.12
N ASN A 154 -5.29 4.94 15.12
CA ASN A 154 -4.50 5.64 16.14
C ASN A 154 -4.40 4.84 17.44
N LYS A 155 -3.62 3.74 17.43
CA LYS A 155 -3.39 2.88 18.62
C LYS A 155 -1.91 2.86 19.08
N GLY A 156 -1.12 3.85 18.63
CA GLY A 156 0.26 4.05 19.08
C GLY A 156 1.27 3.07 18.49
N GLY A 157 2.54 3.23 18.90
CA GLY A 157 3.64 2.32 18.57
C GLY A 157 3.99 1.39 19.73
N GLY A 158 4.68 0.29 19.44
CA GLY A 158 5.12 -0.67 20.45
C GLY A 158 4.90 -2.12 20.02
N ASP A 159 4.64 -2.97 21.01
CA ASP A 159 4.33 -4.40 20.83
C ASP A 159 3.09 -4.62 19.96
N GLU A 160 3.03 -5.75 19.24
CA GLU A 160 1.95 -6.07 18.28
C GLU A 160 0.54 -6.05 18.91
N LEU A 161 0.39 -6.28 20.21
CA LEU A 161 -0.90 -6.18 20.91
C LEU A 161 -1.31 -4.74 21.24
N THR A 162 -0.36 -3.81 21.23
CA THR A 162 -0.61 -2.39 21.50
C THR A 162 -0.78 -1.62 20.21
N LYS A 163 0.12 -1.76 19.25
CA LYS A 163 0.08 -1.01 17.98
C LYS A 163 -1.02 -1.50 17.04
N VAL A 164 -1.27 -0.71 15.99
CA VAL A 164 -2.18 -1.07 14.89
C VAL A 164 -1.63 -0.52 13.57
N GLU A 165 -1.80 -1.26 12.49
CA GLU A 165 -1.46 -0.82 11.13
C GLU A 165 -2.68 -0.44 10.29
N GLU A 166 -3.88 -0.55 10.84
CA GLU A 166 -5.12 -0.13 10.21
C GLU A 166 -5.16 1.40 10.04
N GLY A 167 -6.09 1.88 9.23
CA GLY A 167 -6.29 3.31 8.98
C GLY A 167 -6.78 3.53 7.56
N LEU A 168 -6.37 4.64 6.96
CA LEU A 168 -6.45 4.91 5.53
C LEU A 168 -5.14 4.46 4.88
N LEU A 169 -5.17 3.37 4.11
CA LEU A 169 -3.98 2.62 3.68
C LEU A 169 -3.71 2.65 2.18
N GLY A 170 -4.75 2.78 1.37
CA GLY A 170 -4.61 2.82 -0.08
C GLY A 170 -5.35 4.00 -0.68
N ILE A 171 -4.75 4.56 -1.73
CA ILE A 171 -5.38 5.53 -2.61
C ILE A 171 -5.04 5.18 -4.06
N GLU A 172 -6.00 5.29 -4.94
CA GLU A 172 -5.81 5.19 -6.39
C GLU A 172 -6.87 6.04 -7.10
N LEU A 173 -6.54 6.58 -8.27
CA LEU A 173 -7.45 7.41 -9.06
C LEU A 173 -8.06 6.55 -10.16
N ASP A 174 -9.32 6.79 -10.51
CA ASP A 174 -9.90 6.16 -11.70
C ASP A 174 -9.08 6.50 -12.96
N PRO A 175 -8.94 5.59 -13.95
CA PRO A 175 -8.26 5.91 -15.20
C PRO A 175 -8.84 7.11 -15.95
N GLN A 176 -10.10 7.47 -15.69
CA GLN A 176 -10.80 8.65 -16.21
C GLN A 176 -10.97 9.76 -15.15
N PHE A 177 -10.06 9.83 -14.16
CA PHE A 177 -10.15 10.77 -13.03
C PHE A 177 -10.37 12.23 -13.44
N GLU A 178 -9.77 12.70 -14.53
CA GLU A 178 -9.93 14.09 -15.01
C GLU A 178 -11.35 14.39 -15.53
N GLU A 179 -12.13 13.36 -15.80
CA GLU A 179 -13.51 13.45 -16.27
C GLU A 179 -14.52 13.20 -15.13
N ASN A 180 -14.26 12.19 -14.29
CA ASN A 180 -15.22 11.73 -13.29
C ASN A 180 -14.89 12.11 -11.83
N GLY A 181 -13.64 12.53 -11.55
CA GLY A 181 -13.16 12.84 -10.20
C GLY A 181 -13.15 11.66 -9.24
N TRP A 182 -13.20 10.41 -9.72
CA TRP A 182 -13.32 9.25 -8.85
C TRP A 182 -11.99 8.88 -8.18
N VAL A 183 -12.07 8.70 -6.86
CA VAL A 183 -10.95 8.33 -6.00
C VAL A 183 -11.32 7.05 -5.25
N TYR A 184 -10.46 6.05 -5.31
CA TYR A 184 -10.60 4.78 -4.60
C TYR A 184 -9.75 4.80 -3.34
N LEU A 185 -10.36 4.49 -2.20
CA LEU A 185 -9.71 4.48 -0.90
C LEU A 185 -9.84 3.09 -0.26
N HIS A 186 -8.72 2.58 0.26
CA HIS A 186 -8.67 1.34 1.04
C HIS A 186 -8.45 1.69 2.51
N TYR A 187 -9.43 1.41 3.37
CA TYR A 187 -9.42 1.89 4.75
C TYR A 187 -10.27 1.07 5.72
N THR A 188 -10.06 1.30 7.02
CA THR A 188 -10.80 0.66 8.12
C THR A 188 -11.60 1.72 8.89
N PRO A 189 -12.92 1.86 8.66
CA PRO A 189 -13.75 2.83 9.39
C PRO A 189 -13.81 2.51 10.89
N HIS A 190 -13.67 3.54 11.73
CA HIS A 190 -13.78 3.37 13.18
C HIS A 190 -15.18 2.89 13.62
N SER A 191 -16.21 3.35 12.91
CA SER A 191 -17.60 2.96 13.18
C SER A 191 -17.90 1.48 12.95
N GLY A 192 -17.00 0.76 12.27
CA GLY A 192 -17.14 -0.66 11.95
C GLY A 192 -16.41 -1.60 12.91
N ILE A 193 -15.81 -1.10 14.00
CA ILE A 193 -15.10 -1.95 14.96
C ILE A 193 -16.06 -2.62 15.95
N ASP A 194 -15.80 -3.88 16.25
CA ASP A 194 -16.35 -4.60 17.38
C ASP A 194 -15.30 -4.60 18.50
N ARG A 195 -15.53 -3.79 19.52
CA ARG A 195 -14.67 -3.68 20.70
C ARG A 195 -14.75 -4.89 21.62
N ASP A 196 -15.79 -5.71 21.52
CA ASP A 196 -15.90 -6.93 22.32
C ASP A 196 -15.02 -8.03 21.71
N THR A 197 -15.17 -8.30 20.41
CA THR A 197 -14.44 -9.38 19.71
C THR A 197 -13.09 -8.94 19.14
N HIS A 198 -12.80 -7.64 19.18
CA HIS A 198 -11.61 -7.03 18.56
C HIS A 198 -11.53 -7.36 17.07
N MET A 199 -12.67 -7.17 16.38
CA MET A 199 -12.79 -7.35 14.94
C MET A 199 -13.16 -6.02 14.28
N ALA A 200 -12.86 -5.88 12.99
CA ALA A 200 -13.31 -4.76 12.19
C ALA A 200 -13.65 -5.20 10.77
N GLU A 201 -14.25 -4.29 10.02
CA GLU A 201 -14.46 -4.41 8.58
C GLU A 201 -13.49 -3.48 7.85
N ARG A 202 -12.62 -4.04 7.01
CA ARG A 202 -11.81 -3.25 6.07
C ARG A 202 -12.58 -3.07 4.77
N ARG A 203 -12.41 -1.91 4.11
CA ARG A 203 -13.17 -1.53 2.92
C ARG A 203 -12.26 -1.04 1.80
N VAL A 204 -12.68 -1.31 0.57
CA VAL A 204 -12.32 -0.51 -0.60
C VAL A 204 -13.57 0.22 -1.05
N SER A 205 -13.55 1.55 -0.98
CA SER A 205 -14.66 2.40 -1.36
C SER A 205 -14.23 3.42 -2.41
N ARG A 206 -15.16 3.79 -3.29
CA ARG A 206 -15.01 4.90 -4.24
C ARG A 206 -15.69 6.14 -3.68
N PHE A 207 -15.06 7.29 -3.85
CA PHE A 207 -15.57 8.63 -3.57
C PHE A 207 -15.42 9.51 -4.80
N THR A 208 -16.11 10.64 -4.82
CA THR A 208 -15.99 11.67 -5.85
C THR A 208 -15.28 12.90 -5.29
N LEU A 209 -14.22 13.33 -5.96
CA LEU A 209 -13.54 14.60 -5.75
C LEU A 209 -14.14 15.64 -6.70
N ASP A 210 -14.55 16.78 -6.16
CA ASP A 210 -14.84 17.96 -6.97
C ASP A 210 -13.52 18.51 -7.52
N LEU A 211 -13.34 18.36 -8.84
CA LEU A 211 -12.14 18.77 -9.56
C LEU A 211 -11.91 20.29 -9.55
N ALA A 212 -12.94 21.10 -9.32
CA ALA A 212 -12.82 22.56 -9.27
C ALA A 212 -12.35 23.05 -7.89
N THR A 213 -12.73 22.35 -6.82
CA THR A 213 -12.44 22.77 -5.44
C THR A 213 -11.41 21.89 -4.72
N ASN A 214 -11.04 20.76 -5.33
CA ASN A 214 -10.21 19.71 -4.72
C ASN A 214 -10.79 19.22 -3.38
N LYS A 215 -12.12 19.17 -3.25
CA LYS A 215 -12.83 18.67 -2.07
C LYS A 215 -13.46 17.31 -2.35
N LEU A 216 -13.27 16.39 -1.42
CA LEU A 216 -13.84 15.05 -1.48
C LEU A 216 -15.26 15.08 -0.93
N ASP A 217 -16.24 14.66 -1.72
CA ASP A 217 -17.60 14.47 -1.21
C ASP A 217 -17.67 13.16 -0.42
N LEU A 218 -17.60 13.27 0.91
CA LEU A 218 -17.68 12.10 1.79
C LEU A 218 -19.04 11.38 1.71
N GLY A 219 -20.11 12.07 1.29
CA GLY A 219 -21.44 11.49 1.09
C GLY A 219 -21.56 10.67 -0.21
N SER A 220 -20.59 10.79 -1.11
CA SER A 220 -20.58 10.06 -2.39
C SER A 220 -20.11 8.60 -2.28
N GLU A 221 -19.78 8.13 -1.08
CA GLU A 221 -19.19 6.81 -0.84
C GLU A 221 -19.97 5.69 -1.55
N LYS A 222 -19.22 4.88 -2.30
CA LYS A 222 -19.64 3.57 -2.78
C LYS A 222 -18.69 2.51 -2.25
N VAL A 223 -19.17 1.63 -1.38
CA VAL A 223 -18.38 0.49 -0.89
C VAL A 223 -18.34 -0.60 -1.96
N LEU A 224 -17.17 -0.87 -2.53
CA LEU A 224 -16.99 -1.93 -3.52
C LEU A 224 -16.74 -3.27 -2.85
N LEU A 225 -15.75 -3.32 -1.96
CA LEU A 225 -15.38 -4.53 -1.24
C LEU A 225 -15.33 -4.24 0.25
N LYS A 226 -15.69 -5.26 1.03
CA LYS A 226 -15.53 -5.24 2.47
C LYS A 226 -15.28 -6.65 3.01
N TRP A 227 -14.41 -6.78 4.00
CA TRP A 227 -14.09 -8.08 4.60
C TRP A 227 -13.68 -7.94 6.07
N PRO A 228 -13.86 -9.00 6.87
CA PRO A 228 -13.50 -8.97 8.28
C PRO A 228 -11.98 -9.03 8.47
N VAL A 229 -11.51 -8.32 9.48
CA VAL A 229 -10.12 -8.33 9.96
C VAL A 229 -10.11 -8.40 11.48
N GLN A 230 -9.13 -9.10 12.06
CA GLN A 230 -8.86 -9.01 13.48
C GLN A 230 -8.04 -7.74 13.75
N ILE A 231 -8.36 -7.04 14.84
CA ILE A 231 -7.70 -5.81 15.29
C ILE A 231 -7.18 -5.94 16.74
N HIS A 232 -7.11 -7.17 17.25
CA HIS A 232 -6.54 -7.46 18.57
C HIS A 232 -5.03 -7.25 18.56
N SER A 233 -4.37 -7.82 17.55
CA SER A 233 -2.95 -7.68 17.26
C SER A 233 -2.77 -7.04 15.90
N CYS A 234 -1.65 -6.37 15.66
CA CYS A 234 -1.20 -6.21 14.27
C CYS A 234 -0.81 -7.59 13.67
N CYS A 235 -0.53 -7.76 12.38
CA CYS A 235 0.07 -6.79 11.46
C CYS A 235 -0.27 -7.15 10.00
N HIS A 236 0.45 -6.55 9.08
CA HIS A 236 0.37 -6.74 7.63
C HIS A 236 -1.03 -6.41 7.12
N ALA A 237 -1.39 -5.13 7.19
CA ALA A 237 -2.68 -4.68 6.67
C ALA A 237 -2.74 -4.67 5.12
N GLY A 238 -1.59 -4.54 4.46
CA GLY A 238 -1.53 -4.29 3.01
C GLY A 238 -1.83 -2.83 2.71
N GLY A 239 -2.48 -2.53 1.58
CA GLY A 239 -2.83 -1.14 1.26
C GLY A 239 -2.73 -0.80 -0.22
N GLY A 240 -1.76 -1.38 -0.91
CA GLY A 240 -1.44 -1.05 -2.30
C GLY A 240 -2.61 -1.32 -3.24
N MET A 241 -2.82 -0.40 -4.18
CA MET A 241 -3.79 -0.54 -5.27
C MET A 241 -3.14 -0.10 -6.58
N ALA A 242 -3.57 -0.66 -7.71
CA ALA A 242 -3.10 -0.28 -9.03
C ALA A 242 -4.11 -0.71 -10.11
N TRP A 243 -4.16 0.03 -11.22
CA TRP A 243 -4.93 -0.37 -12.40
C TRP A 243 -4.07 -1.15 -13.41
N ASP A 244 -4.67 -2.15 -14.04
CA ASP A 244 -4.12 -2.69 -15.29
C ASP A 244 -4.61 -1.91 -16.52
N SER A 245 -3.99 -2.20 -17.67
CA SER A 245 -4.33 -1.60 -18.96
C SER A 245 -5.71 -2.02 -19.51
N LYS A 246 -6.46 -2.86 -18.79
CA LYS A 246 -7.81 -3.32 -19.15
C LYS A 246 -8.86 -2.74 -18.20
N GLY A 247 -8.48 -1.78 -17.35
CA GLY A 247 -9.39 -1.15 -16.40
C GLY A 247 -9.77 -2.06 -15.23
N ASN A 248 -8.92 -3.02 -14.86
CA ASN A 248 -9.14 -3.80 -13.63
C ASN A 248 -8.32 -3.21 -12.49
N LEU A 249 -8.95 -3.06 -11.33
CA LEU A 249 -8.33 -2.63 -10.10
C LEU A 249 -7.73 -3.84 -9.37
N TYR A 250 -6.44 -3.78 -9.12
CA TYR A 250 -5.69 -4.71 -8.27
C TYR A 250 -5.61 -4.13 -6.87
N ILE A 251 -5.83 -4.96 -5.86
CA ILE A 251 -5.81 -4.56 -4.45
C ILE A 251 -4.97 -5.57 -3.67
N ALA A 252 -3.87 -5.09 -3.09
CA ALA A 252 -3.01 -5.89 -2.23
C ALA A 252 -3.52 -5.85 -0.79
N THR A 253 -3.89 -7.01 -0.28
CA THR A 253 -4.32 -7.20 1.12
C THR A 253 -3.28 -8.03 1.85
N GLY A 254 -2.82 -7.54 3.00
CA GLY A 254 -1.93 -8.35 3.83
C GLY A 254 -2.71 -9.45 4.56
N ASP A 255 -2.00 -10.41 5.12
CA ASP A 255 -2.58 -11.61 5.74
C ASP A 255 -3.31 -11.35 7.05
N ASN A 256 -3.22 -10.12 7.59
CA ASN A 256 -3.83 -9.71 8.86
C ASN A 256 -3.40 -10.64 10.02
N ASN A 257 -2.14 -11.07 9.98
CA ASN A 257 -1.57 -12.05 10.87
C ASN A 257 -0.37 -11.49 11.63
N SER A 258 -0.25 -11.87 12.90
CA SER A 258 0.88 -11.54 13.76
C SER A 258 2.12 -12.34 13.36
N SER A 259 3.28 -11.68 13.41
CA SER A 259 4.58 -12.31 13.20
C SER A 259 5.25 -12.76 14.50
N GLY A 260 4.77 -12.25 15.64
CA GLY A 260 5.42 -12.44 16.95
C GLY A 260 5.38 -13.85 17.52
N PHE A 261 4.55 -14.75 16.98
CA PHE A 261 4.32 -16.08 17.57
C PHE A 261 4.94 -17.24 16.80
N SER A 262 5.60 -16.96 15.68
CA SER A 262 6.10 -18.00 14.78
C SER A 262 7.62 -18.16 14.78
N ASP A 263 8.35 -17.48 15.66
CA ASP A 263 9.83 -17.45 15.68
C ASP A 263 10.44 -17.16 14.30
N GLY A 264 9.77 -16.31 13.51
CA GLY A 264 10.18 -15.95 12.15
C GLY A 264 9.71 -16.89 11.04
N TYR A 265 8.97 -17.97 11.36
CA TYR A 265 8.34 -18.84 10.37
C TYR A 265 6.94 -18.34 9.95
N SER A 266 6.30 -18.98 8.98
CA SER A 266 4.90 -18.72 8.66
C SER A 266 4.00 -19.07 9.85
N GLY A 267 3.14 -18.15 10.30
CA GLY A 267 2.19 -18.35 11.40
C GLY A 267 1.06 -19.32 11.07
N ASN A 268 1.37 -20.62 10.92
CA ASN A 268 0.43 -21.67 10.54
C ASN A 268 0.01 -22.59 11.71
N ASN A 269 0.50 -22.35 12.93
CA ASN A 269 0.29 -23.26 14.08
C ASN A 269 0.44 -22.67 15.51
N PRO A 270 1.04 -21.48 15.76
CA PRO A 270 0.90 -20.87 17.06
C PRO A 270 -0.47 -20.18 17.04
N GLU A 271 -1.50 -20.76 17.65
CA GLU A 271 -2.87 -20.21 17.57
C GLU A 271 -3.25 -19.42 18.84
N PRO A 272 -2.51 -18.37 19.27
CA PRO A 272 -3.07 -17.44 20.22
C PRO A 272 -4.32 -16.86 19.58
N ASN A 273 -5.35 -16.74 20.39
CA ASN A 273 -6.64 -16.26 19.94
C ASN A 273 -7.22 -15.33 20.99
N PHE A 274 -8.05 -14.41 20.50
CA PHE A 274 -8.84 -13.55 21.32
C PHE A 274 -10.30 -13.84 21.01
N LYS A 275 -11.05 -14.28 22.02
CA LYS A 275 -12.48 -14.64 21.93
C LYS A 275 -12.83 -15.52 20.71
N GLY A 276 -11.99 -16.52 20.44
CA GLY A 276 -12.23 -17.50 19.38
C GLY A 276 -11.73 -17.11 18.00
N VAL A 277 -11.12 -15.94 17.82
CA VAL A 277 -10.43 -15.57 16.57
C VAL A 277 -8.92 -15.59 16.78
N SER A 278 -8.22 -16.46 16.04
CA SER A 278 -6.77 -16.44 16.04
C SER A 278 -6.22 -15.26 15.24
N PHE A 279 -5.23 -14.59 15.83
CA PHE A 279 -4.48 -13.49 15.24
C PHE A 279 -3.07 -13.91 14.80
N ALA A 280 -2.72 -15.20 14.88
CA ALA A 280 -1.47 -15.76 14.34
C ALA A 280 -1.72 -17.09 13.58
N ASP A 281 -2.82 -17.18 12.82
CA ASP A 281 -3.16 -18.30 11.93
C ASP A 281 -3.41 -17.85 10.48
N ALA A 282 -2.39 -18.00 9.64
CA ALA A 282 -2.44 -17.66 8.22
C ALA A 282 -3.32 -18.63 7.40
N ARG A 283 -3.66 -19.82 7.92
CA ARG A 283 -4.58 -20.74 7.22
C ARG A 283 -6.00 -20.18 7.22
N ARG A 284 -6.38 -19.41 8.26
CA ARG A 284 -7.67 -18.70 8.34
C ARG A 284 -7.77 -17.56 7.31
N THR A 285 -6.62 -16.99 6.92
CA THR A 285 -6.53 -15.80 6.06
C THR A 285 -5.92 -16.12 4.69
N ALA A 286 -4.60 -16.02 4.55
CA ALA A 286 -3.89 -16.24 3.28
C ALA A 286 -4.18 -17.63 2.68
N GLY A 287 -4.21 -18.68 3.51
CA GLY A 287 -4.52 -20.05 3.11
C GLY A 287 -6.01 -20.34 2.86
N ASN A 288 -6.91 -19.41 3.18
CA ASN A 288 -8.34 -19.56 2.95
C ASN A 288 -8.75 -18.80 1.69
N THR A 289 -9.25 -19.52 0.69
CA THR A 289 -9.70 -18.96 -0.59
C THR A 289 -10.99 -18.15 -0.47
N ASN A 290 -11.79 -18.39 0.59
CA ASN A 290 -12.98 -17.61 0.92
C ASN A 290 -12.68 -16.40 1.82
N ASN A 291 -11.40 -16.08 2.04
CA ASN A 291 -10.96 -14.92 2.81
C ASN A 291 -10.15 -13.97 1.92
N LEU A 292 -10.51 -12.69 1.94
CA LEU A 292 -9.85 -11.66 1.13
C LEU A 292 -8.52 -11.18 1.72
N ASN A 293 -8.13 -11.61 2.93
CA ASN A 293 -6.83 -11.29 3.52
C ASN A 293 -5.71 -12.16 2.93
N GLY A 294 -4.52 -11.56 2.77
CA GLY A 294 -3.31 -12.19 2.25
C GLY A 294 -3.41 -12.51 0.75
N LYS A 295 -3.93 -11.56 -0.05
CA LYS A 295 -4.24 -11.77 -1.47
C LYS A 295 -3.79 -10.57 -2.32
N ILE A 296 -3.69 -10.82 -3.62
CA ILE A 296 -3.85 -9.79 -4.65
C ILE A 296 -5.24 -9.99 -5.25
N LEU A 297 -6.17 -9.11 -4.90
CA LEU A 297 -7.52 -9.13 -5.44
C LEU A 297 -7.53 -8.42 -6.79
N ARG A 298 -8.44 -8.83 -7.69
CA ARG A 298 -8.61 -8.21 -9.01
C ARG A 298 -10.10 -8.10 -9.33
N ILE A 299 -10.58 -6.88 -9.48
CA ILE A 299 -11.98 -6.56 -9.80
C ILE A 299 -12.05 -5.57 -10.96
N HIS A 300 -13.20 -5.49 -11.64
CA HIS A 300 -13.52 -4.38 -12.53
C HIS A 300 -14.62 -3.53 -11.88
N PRO A 301 -14.28 -2.35 -11.31
CA PRO A 301 -15.25 -1.43 -10.73
C PRO A 301 -16.30 -0.96 -11.74
N GLU A 302 -17.57 -0.93 -11.32
CA GLU A 302 -18.69 -0.44 -12.12
C GLU A 302 -19.15 0.97 -11.67
N PRO A 303 -19.75 1.78 -12.56
CA PRO A 303 -20.19 3.14 -12.23
C PRO A 303 -21.17 3.26 -11.05
N ASP A 304 -21.99 2.23 -10.82
CA ASP A 304 -22.99 2.22 -9.75
C ASP A 304 -22.41 1.91 -8.36
N GLY A 305 -21.12 1.55 -8.29
CA GLY A 305 -20.43 1.14 -7.08
C GLY A 305 -20.35 -0.37 -6.88
N THR A 306 -20.89 -1.17 -7.81
CA THR A 306 -20.66 -2.61 -7.86
C THR A 306 -19.32 -2.92 -8.56
N TYR A 307 -19.04 -4.20 -8.74
CA TYR A 307 -17.89 -4.66 -9.51
C TYR A 307 -18.20 -5.96 -10.23
N THR A 308 -17.54 -6.18 -11.35
CA THR A 308 -17.52 -7.46 -12.05
C THR A 308 -16.19 -8.19 -11.81
N LEU A 309 -16.18 -9.50 -12.01
CA LEU A 309 -14.99 -10.33 -11.88
C LEU A 309 -14.35 -10.50 -13.27
N PRO A 310 -13.11 -10.01 -13.47
CA PRO A 310 -12.42 -10.16 -14.74
C PRO A 310 -12.13 -11.63 -15.06
N GLU A 311 -12.14 -11.98 -16.34
CA GLU A 311 -11.72 -13.31 -16.81
C GLU A 311 -10.27 -13.60 -16.37
N GLY A 312 -10.01 -14.84 -15.94
CA GLY A 312 -8.71 -15.30 -15.47
C GLY A 312 -8.47 -15.17 -13.96
N ASN A 313 -9.45 -14.70 -13.18
CA ASN A 313 -9.39 -14.82 -11.73
C ASN A 313 -9.40 -16.30 -11.31
N LEU A 314 -8.51 -16.67 -10.39
CA LEU A 314 -8.37 -18.06 -9.90
C LEU A 314 -9.57 -18.54 -9.08
N PHE A 315 -10.21 -17.62 -8.34
CA PHE A 315 -11.37 -17.89 -7.51
C PHE A 315 -12.45 -16.86 -7.82
N THR A 316 -13.58 -17.32 -8.32
CA THR A 316 -14.71 -16.49 -8.75
C THR A 316 -15.90 -16.56 -7.79
N GLY A 317 -15.84 -17.42 -6.76
CA GLY A 317 -16.94 -17.70 -5.83
C GLY A 317 -17.99 -18.66 -6.41
N LYS A 318 -17.76 -19.18 -7.62
CA LYS A 318 -18.59 -20.22 -8.25
C LYS A 318 -17.97 -21.61 -8.11
N GLU A 319 -16.71 -21.68 -7.69
CA GLU A 319 -16.03 -22.94 -7.44
C GLU A 319 -16.74 -23.67 -6.30
N THR A 320 -17.04 -24.95 -6.50
CA THR A 320 -17.51 -25.80 -5.41
C THR A 320 -16.40 -25.88 -4.36
N ALA A 321 -16.75 -25.81 -3.07
CA ALA A 321 -15.79 -26.10 -2.01
C ALA A 321 -15.08 -27.42 -2.35
N GLU A 322 -13.76 -27.38 -2.54
CA GLU A 322 -13.01 -28.59 -2.82
C GLU A 322 -13.18 -29.55 -1.62
N GLY A 323 -13.96 -30.61 -1.81
CA GLY A 323 -14.37 -31.53 -0.76
C GLY A 323 -15.67 -32.30 -1.00
N GLY A 324 -16.56 -31.80 -1.88
CA GLY A 324 -17.87 -32.42 -2.14
C GLY A 324 -18.95 -32.04 -1.13
#